data_AF-A0A819JC68-F1
#
_entry.id   AF-A0A819JC68-F1
#
_cell.length_a   1.000
_cell.length_b   1.000
_cell.length_c   1.000
_cell.angle_alpha   90.00
_cell.angle_beta   90.00
_cell.angle_gamma   90.00
#
_symmetry.space_group_name_H-M   'P 1'
#
loop_
_entity.id
_entity.type
_entity.pdbx_description
1 polymer ?
#
loop_
_entity_poly.entity_id
_entity_poly.type
_entity_poly.pdbx_seq_one_letter_code
_entity_poly.pdbx_strand_id
1 'polypeptide(L)'
;MLIPRIIRLLNNFSIRQKQYSIQFSSLYRQINIENSFNNIHKNNQIQLELKSVNDTHVTLIINNKEYKYDWIFLRDSCQCHQCIDLSTKQKLYNTTDIPLTISPQQQTGIKILNNNILEIYWNQSLLNETNSHIHHSLYSSTWLQTYSTLKNITRSRYNDR
;
A
#
# COMPACT_ATOMS: atom_id res chain seq x y z
N MET A 1 -3.34 -14.02 -64.39
CA MET A 1 -3.13 -15.14 -63.44
C MET A 1 -2.13 -14.68 -62.38
N LEU A 2 -2.39 -14.99 -61.11
CA LEU A 2 -1.68 -14.60 -59.87
C LEU A 2 -2.20 -13.35 -59.12
N ILE A 3 -3.39 -13.46 -58.52
CA ILE A 3 -3.69 -12.82 -57.23
C ILE A 3 -4.31 -13.90 -56.32
N PRO A 4 -3.51 -14.61 -55.49
CA PRO A 4 -4.04 -15.02 -54.19
C PRO A 4 -2.93 -15.14 -53.13
N ARG A 5 -2.52 -14.03 -52.51
CA ARG A 5 -1.77 -14.11 -51.23
C ARG A 5 -2.03 -12.99 -50.21
N ILE A 6 -2.83 -11.97 -50.56
CA ILE A 6 -3.10 -10.82 -49.66
C ILE A 6 -4.45 -10.94 -48.91
N ILE A 7 -5.42 -11.73 -49.40
CA ILE A 7 -6.76 -11.79 -48.77
C ILE A 7 -6.79 -12.60 -47.46
N ARG A 8 -5.81 -13.48 -47.21
CA ARG A 8 -5.79 -14.31 -45.97
C ARG A 8 -5.34 -13.55 -44.71
N LEU A 9 -4.69 -12.39 -44.86
CA LEU A 9 -4.19 -11.59 -43.73
C LEU A 9 -5.21 -10.57 -43.20
N LEU A 10 -6.14 -10.09 -44.04
CA LEU A 10 -7.13 -9.10 -43.61
C LEU A 10 -8.32 -9.72 -42.84
N ASN A 11 -8.69 -10.97 -43.14
CA ASN A 11 -9.75 -11.66 -42.39
C ASN A 11 -9.33 -12.03 -40.96
N ASN A 12 -8.04 -12.33 -40.72
CA ASN A 12 -7.55 -12.62 -39.37
C ASN A 12 -7.42 -11.36 -38.49
N PHE A 13 -7.30 -10.18 -39.09
CA PHE A 13 -7.22 -8.91 -38.35
C PHE A 13 -8.60 -8.47 -37.85
N SER A 14 -9.64 -8.63 -38.68
CA SER A 14 -11.03 -8.26 -38.34
C SER A 14 -11.65 -9.18 -37.27
N ILE A 15 -11.36 -10.49 -37.32
CA ILE A 15 -11.85 -11.45 -36.30
C ILE A 15 -11.20 -11.19 -34.94
N ARG A 16 -9.91 -10.82 -34.90
CA ARG A 16 -9.23 -10.42 -33.65
C ARG A 16 -9.86 -9.16 -33.05
N GLN A 17 -10.18 -8.14 -33.84
CA GLN A 17 -10.80 -6.91 -33.30
C GLN A 17 -12.18 -7.14 -32.68
N LYS A 18 -12.99 -8.05 -33.22
CA LYS A 18 -14.28 -8.43 -32.60
C LYS A 18 -14.14 -9.26 -31.32
N GLN A 19 -13.12 -10.10 -31.18
CA GLN A 19 -12.87 -10.81 -29.92
C GLN A 19 -12.39 -9.88 -28.82
N TYR A 20 -11.56 -8.88 -29.14
CA TYR A 20 -11.15 -7.84 -28.17
C TYR A 20 -12.35 -7.01 -27.68
N SER A 21 -13.28 -6.61 -28.56
CA SER A 21 -14.43 -5.80 -28.12
C SER A 21 -15.41 -6.57 -27.21
N ILE A 22 -15.56 -7.88 -27.41
CA ILE A 22 -16.43 -8.71 -26.55
C ILE A 22 -15.76 -8.98 -25.20
N GLN A 23 -14.45 -9.23 -25.15
CA GLN A 23 -13.70 -9.34 -23.87
C GLN A 23 -13.71 -8.03 -23.07
N PHE A 24 -13.52 -6.88 -23.72
CA PHE A 24 -13.52 -5.59 -23.05
C PHE A 24 -14.88 -5.23 -22.44
N SER A 25 -16.02 -5.60 -23.06
CA SER A 25 -17.34 -5.32 -22.46
C SER A 25 -17.62 -6.10 -21.17
N SER A 26 -17.09 -7.33 -21.05
CA SER A 26 -17.22 -8.14 -19.83
C SER A 26 -16.36 -7.61 -18.67
N LEU A 27 -15.15 -7.13 -18.97
CA LEU A 27 -14.25 -6.47 -18.02
C LEU A 27 -14.81 -5.12 -17.56
N TYR A 28 -15.39 -4.32 -18.45
CA TYR A 28 -16.04 -3.07 -18.05
C TYR A 28 -17.31 -3.30 -17.21
N ARG A 29 -18.04 -4.40 -17.43
CA ARG A 29 -19.18 -4.77 -16.56
C ARG A 29 -18.72 -5.22 -15.17
N GLN A 30 -17.60 -5.92 -15.05
CA GLN A 30 -17.00 -6.28 -13.76
C GLN A 30 -16.44 -5.06 -13.01
N ILE A 31 -15.72 -4.18 -13.71
CA ILE A 31 -15.18 -2.92 -13.15
C ILE A 31 -16.31 -2.01 -12.66
N ASN A 32 -17.44 -1.95 -13.37
CA ASN A 32 -18.58 -1.13 -12.94
C ASN A 32 -19.32 -1.68 -11.71
N ILE A 33 -19.26 -3.00 -11.46
CA ILE A 33 -19.79 -3.60 -10.23
C ILE A 33 -18.84 -3.31 -9.06
N GLU A 34 -17.51 -3.46 -9.24
CA GLU A 34 -16.52 -3.07 -8.21
C GLU A 34 -16.57 -1.58 -7.87
N ASN A 35 -16.76 -0.72 -8.87
CA ASN A 35 -16.94 0.73 -8.67
C ASN A 35 -18.26 1.08 -7.98
N SER A 36 -19.29 0.24 -8.12
CA SER A 36 -20.56 0.41 -7.40
C SER A 36 -20.43 0.00 -5.92
N PHE A 37 -19.67 -1.06 -5.61
CA PHE A 37 -19.32 -1.41 -4.22
C PHE A 37 -18.44 -0.34 -3.55
N ASN A 38 -17.49 0.27 -4.29
CA ASN A 38 -16.62 1.32 -3.75
C ASN A 38 -17.36 2.64 -3.43
N ASN A 39 -18.49 2.93 -4.09
CA ASN A 39 -19.25 4.16 -3.84
C ASN A 39 -20.20 4.06 -2.63
N ILE A 40 -20.61 2.85 -2.23
CA ILE A 40 -21.49 2.66 -1.06
C ILE A 40 -20.72 2.84 0.27
N HIS A 41 -19.38 2.75 0.25
CA HIS A 41 -18.53 2.93 1.44
C HIS A 41 -17.90 4.32 1.61
N LYS A 42 -18.17 5.29 0.73
CA LYS A 42 -17.54 6.62 0.78
C LYS A 42 -17.93 7.49 1.99
N ASN A 43 -18.98 7.14 2.74
CA ASN A 43 -19.46 7.97 3.84
C ASN A 43 -18.85 7.64 5.21
N ASN A 44 -17.91 6.70 5.30
CA ASN A 44 -17.21 6.32 6.54
C ASN A 44 -15.70 6.07 6.33
N GLN A 45 -15.09 6.70 5.33
CA GLN A 45 -13.65 6.55 5.12
C GLN A 45 -12.88 7.32 6.19
N ILE A 46 -12.03 6.61 6.93
CA ILE A 46 -11.13 7.21 7.91
C ILE A 46 -10.22 8.20 7.17
N GLN A 47 -10.26 9.47 7.59
CA GLN A 47 -9.46 10.53 7.00
C GLN A 47 -8.09 10.58 7.68
N LEU A 48 -7.04 10.41 6.89
CA LEU A 48 -5.64 10.47 7.30
C LEU A 48 -4.97 11.72 6.73
N GLU A 49 -4.32 12.49 7.59
CA GLU A 49 -3.58 13.70 7.22
C GLU A 49 -2.22 13.75 7.92
N LEU A 50 -1.23 14.30 7.23
CA LEU A 50 0.10 14.56 7.79
C LEU A 50 0.08 15.89 8.54
N LYS A 51 0.37 15.88 9.85
CA LYS A 51 0.44 17.11 10.65
C LYS A 51 1.85 17.66 10.74
N SER A 52 2.80 16.85 11.17
CA SER A 52 4.21 17.24 11.30
C SER A 52 5.14 16.03 11.24
N VAL A 53 6.39 16.30 10.90
CA VAL A 53 7.46 15.31 10.78
C VAL A 53 8.63 15.82 11.58
N ASN A 54 9.15 14.98 12.48
CA ASN A 54 10.33 15.26 13.29
C ASN A 54 11.41 14.21 13.01
N ASP A 55 12.59 14.36 13.60
CA ASP A 55 13.70 13.43 13.40
C ASP A 55 13.44 12.03 13.97
N THR A 56 12.49 11.89 14.91
CA THR A 56 12.21 10.61 15.59
C THR A 56 10.83 10.03 15.33
N HIS A 57 9.87 10.85 14.87
CA HIS A 57 8.48 10.43 14.72
C HIS A 57 7.70 11.27 13.71
N VAL A 58 6.58 10.71 13.22
CA VAL A 58 5.53 11.44 12.51
C VAL A 58 4.38 11.75 13.46
N THR A 59 3.76 12.91 13.27
CA THR A 59 2.47 13.23 13.84
C THR A 59 1.41 13.22 12.74
N LEU A 60 0.37 12.39 12.93
CA LEU A 60 -0.72 12.20 11.99
C LEU A 60 -2.05 12.63 12.62
N ILE A 61 -2.94 13.17 11.81
CA ILE A 61 -4.34 13.35 12.18
C ILE A 61 -5.14 12.21 11.56
N ILE A 62 -5.83 11.44 12.39
CA ILE A 62 -6.70 10.33 12.00
C ILE A 62 -8.08 10.61 12.59
N ASN A 63 -9.08 10.85 11.74
CA ASN A 63 -10.43 11.26 12.17
C ASN A 63 -10.41 12.44 13.15
N ASN A 64 -9.70 13.51 12.77
CA ASN A 64 -9.58 14.76 13.54
C ASN A 64 -8.89 14.60 14.91
N LYS A 65 -8.24 13.46 15.16
CA LYS A 65 -7.45 13.21 16.37
C LYS A 65 -5.99 13.02 16.03
N GLU A 66 -5.13 13.58 16.85
CA GLU A 66 -3.68 13.52 16.68
C GLU A 66 -3.08 12.26 17.30
N TYR A 67 -2.17 11.61 16.57
CA TYR A 67 -1.40 10.47 17.03
C TYR A 67 0.05 10.58 16.56
N LYS A 68 0.98 10.11 17.41
CA LYS A 68 2.41 10.11 17.14
C LYS A 68 2.91 8.69 16.92
N TYR A 69 3.78 8.51 15.93
CA TYR A 69 4.38 7.21 15.62
C TYR A 69 5.88 7.35 15.41
N ASP A 70 6.65 6.62 16.19
CA ASP A 70 8.11 6.60 16.10
C ASP A 70 8.58 5.92 14.81
N TRP A 71 9.70 6.38 14.25
CA TRP A 71 10.28 5.80 13.02
C TRP A 71 10.68 4.35 13.20
N ILE A 72 11.30 4.02 14.33
CA ILE A 72 11.70 2.65 14.64
C ILE A 72 10.47 1.76 14.73
N PHE A 73 9.41 2.21 15.41
CA PHE A 73 8.16 1.46 15.52
C PHE A 73 7.53 1.19 14.15
N LEU A 74 7.43 2.22 13.30
CA LEU A 74 6.90 2.06 11.96
C LEU A 74 7.78 1.09 11.15
N ARG A 75 9.10 1.28 11.10
CA ARG A 75 10.01 0.40 10.35
C ARG A 75 9.90 -1.06 10.81
N ASP A 76 9.84 -1.30 12.11
CA ASP A 76 9.69 -2.62 12.74
C ASP A 76 8.34 -3.27 12.44
N SER A 77 7.34 -2.47 12.10
CA SER A 77 5.98 -2.88 11.79
C SER A 77 5.70 -3.07 10.29
N CYS A 78 6.70 -2.86 9.42
CA CYS A 78 6.52 -2.99 7.97
C CYS A 78 5.98 -4.39 7.59
N GLN A 79 4.93 -4.42 6.77
CA GLN A 79 4.23 -5.65 6.36
C GLN A 79 4.58 -6.11 4.92
N CYS A 80 5.58 -5.52 4.28
CA CYS A 80 5.93 -5.91 2.91
C CYS A 80 6.56 -7.31 2.87
N HIS A 81 6.55 -7.93 1.68
CA HIS A 81 7.08 -9.29 1.46
C HIS A 81 8.60 -9.40 1.68
N GLN A 82 9.33 -8.28 1.81
CA GLN A 82 10.74 -8.27 2.16
C GLN A 82 10.97 -8.29 3.68
N CYS A 83 9.95 -7.90 4.45
CA CYS A 83 10.01 -7.82 5.91
C CYS A 83 9.35 -9.01 6.60
N ILE A 84 8.36 -9.63 5.94
CA ILE A 84 7.57 -10.71 6.49
C ILE A 84 7.50 -11.86 5.50
N ASP A 85 7.71 -13.07 6.00
CA ASP A 85 7.46 -14.29 5.24
C ASP A 85 5.97 -14.46 4.98
N LEU A 86 5.59 -14.58 3.71
CA LEU A 86 4.17 -14.59 3.31
C LEU A 86 3.41 -15.83 3.83
N SER A 87 4.11 -16.93 4.11
CA SER A 87 3.50 -18.21 4.51
C SER A 87 3.32 -18.31 6.03
N THR A 88 4.36 -17.97 6.79
CA THR A 88 4.41 -18.09 8.25
C THR A 88 4.00 -16.82 8.97
N LYS A 89 3.98 -15.68 8.26
CA LYS A 89 3.78 -14.33 8.81
C LYS A 89 4.84 -13.91 9.83
N GLN A 90 5.97 -14.60 9.86
CA GLN A 90 7.10 -14.26 10.72
C GLN A 90 7.95 -13.16 10.08
N LYS A 91 8.61 -12.35 10.91
CA LYS A 91 9.56 -11.34 10.43
C LYS A 91 10.81 -12.02 9.86
N LEU A 92 11.36 -11.45 8.79
CA LEU A 92 12.59 -11.90 8.13
C LEU A 92 13.87 -11.24 8.69
N TYR A 93 13.72 -10.40 9.72
CA TYR A 93 14.81 -9.67 10.38
C TYR A 93 14.50 -9.51 11.87
N ASN A 94 15.53 -9.20 12.66
CA ASN A 94 15.38 -8.90 14.08
C ASN A 94 15.22 -7.40 14.29
N THR A 95 14.49 -6.99 15.33
CA THR A 95 14.34 -5.57 15.68
C THR A 95 15.69 -4.87 15.91
N THR A 96 16.71 -5.59 16.38
CA THR A 96 18.09 -5.09 16.53
C THR A 96 18.78 -4.75 15.22
N ASP A 97 18.29 -5.26 14.09
CA ASP A 97 18.84 -5.00 12.77
C ASP A 97 18.38 -3.65 12.21
N ILE A 98 17.41 -2.98 12.85
CA ILE A 98 16.96 -1.64 12.46
C ILE A 98 17.96 -0.59 12.98
N PRO A 99 18.56 0.23 12.10
CA PRO A 99 19.44 1.31 12.54
C PRO A 99 18.69 2.33 13.41
N LEU A 100 19.29 2.79 14.51
CA LEU A 100 18.69 3.83 15.36
C LEU A 100 18.54 5.19 14.65
N THR A 101 19.31 5.39 13.57
CA THR A 101 19.27 6.59 12.71
C THR A 101 18.26 6.45 11.57
N ILE A 102 17.43 5.39 11.56
CA ILE A 102 16.41 5.17 10.52
C ILE A 102 15.44 6.35 10.49
N SER A 103 15.23 6.90 9.30
CA SER A 103 14.28 7.98 9.07
C SER A 103 13.72 7.89 7.66
N PRO A 104 12.61 8.58 7.38
CA PRO A 104 12.18 8.80 6.00
C PRO A 104 13.26 9.53 5.19
N GLN A 105 13.30 9.30 3.87
CA GLN A 105 14.10 10.10 2.95
C GLN A 105 13.69 11.57 3.04
N GLN A 106 14.67 12.48 3.01
CA GLN A 106 14.41 13.91 3.14
C GLN A 106 13.47 14.42 2.04
N GLN A 107 12.56 15.33 2.41
CA GLN A 107 11.61 16.05 1.54
C GLN A 107 10.55 15.21 0.80
N THR A 108 10.85 13.97 0.40
CA THR A 108 9.97 13.14 -0.45
C THR A 108 9.65 11.77 0.16
N GLY A 109 10.24 11.45 1.32
CA GLY A 109 10.13 10.13 1.94
C GLY A 109 8.81 9.85 2.65
N ILE A 110 7.85 10.79 2.70
CA ILE A 110 6.53 10.57 3.29
C ILE A 110 5.46 11.08 2.34
N LYS A 111 4.45 10.26 2.09
CA LYS A 111 3.27 10.61 1.28
C LYS A 111 2.01 10.07 1.92
N ILE A 112 0.91 10.79 1.75
CA ILE A 112 -0.43 10.28 2.05
C ILE A 112 -1.10 9.94 0.71
N LEU A 113 -1.43 8.67 0.51
CA LEU A 113 -2.13 8.19 -0.68
C LEU A 113 -3.62 8.08 -0.38
N ASN A 114 -4.44 8.68 -1.27
CA ASN A 114 -5.90 8.59 -1.23
C ASN A 114 -6.51 8.91 0.14
N ASN A 115 -5.89 9.81 0.91
CA ASN A 115 -6.29 10.22 2.27
C ASN A 115 -6.46 9.08 3.27
N ASN A 116 -5.84 7.93 3.03
CA ASN A 116 -6.09 6.71 3.80
C ASN A 116 -4.85 5.84 4.02
N ILE A 117 -3.77 6.07 3.27
CA ILE A 117 -2.56 5.25 3.37
C ILE A 117 -1.37 6.18 3.60
N LEU A 118 -0.59 5.90 4.63
CA LEU A 118 0.73 6.47 4.84
C LEU A 118 1.75 5.64 4.07
N GLU A 119 2.43 6.27 3.12
CA GLU A 119 3.56 5.70 2.39
C GLU A 119 4.86 6.34 2.90
N ILE A 120 5.86 5.51 3.20
CA ILE A 120 7.18 5.94 3.67
C ILE A 120 8.26 5.30 2.81
N TYR A 121 9.20 6.11 2.32
CA TYR A 121 10.46 5.67 1.72
C TYR A 121 11.59 5.91 2.73
N TRP A 122 12.35 4.87 3.04
CA TRP A 122 13.36 4.92 4.10
C TRP A 122 14.74 5.37 3.57
N ASN A 123 15.49 6.08 4.42
CA ASN A 123 16.81 6.63 4.06
C ASN A 123 17.91 5.56 3.97
N GLN A 124 17.72 4.40 4.61
CA GLN A 124 18.70 3.31 4.65
C GLN A 124 18.05 1.94 4.84
N SER A 125 18.83 0.91 4.49
CA SER A 125 18.52 -0.51 4.67
C SER A 125 18.74 -0.98 6.11
N LEU A 126 18.37 -2.24 6.41
CA LEU A 126 18.72 -2.87 7.70
C LEU A 126 20.22 -3.13 7.81
N LEU A 127 20.74 -3.25 9.03
CA LEU A 127 22.17 -3.42 9.30
C LEU A 127 22.76 -4.72 8.73
N ASN A 128 21.94 -5.77 8.61
CA ASN A 128 22.34 -7.08 8.07
C ASN A 128 21.95 -7.27 6.59
N GLU A 129 21.34 -6.27 5.96
CA GLU A 129 21.00 -6.33 4.54
C GLU A 129 22.23 -6.04 3.68
N THR A 130 22.68 -7.04 2.93
CA THR A 130 23.80 -6.89 1.97
C THR A 130 23.39 -6.15 0.70
N ASN A 131 22.09 -6.11 0.40
CA ASN A 131 21.54 -5.47 -0.78
C ASN A 131 20.93 -4.12 -0.41
N SER A 132 21.67 -3.06 -0.71
CA SER A 132 21.19 -1.68 -0.60
C SER A 132 20.09 -1.44 -1.64
N HIS A 133 18.86 -1.64 -1.22
CA HIS A 133 17.66 -1.34 -2.00
C HIS A 133 16.83 -0.31 -1.24
N ILE A 134 16.11 0.54 -2.00
CA ILE A 134 15.21 1.52 -1.39
C ILE A 134 14.04 0.77 -0.78
N HIS A 135 13.97 0.73 0.55
CA HIS A 135 12.86 0.15 1.27
C HIS A 135 11.70 1.15 1.32
N HIS A 136 10.47 0.65 1.13
CA HIS A 136 9.27 1.45 1.33
C HIS A 136 8.22 0.67 2.12
N SER A 137 7.39 1.39 2.87
CA SER A 137 6.37 0.81 3.73
C SER A 137 5.04 1.52 3.52
N LEU A 138 3.94 0.76 3.62
CA LEU A 138 2.58 1.25 3.50
C LEU A 138 1.78 0.90 4.76
N TYR A 139 1.12 1.90 5.34
CA TYR A 139 0.26 1.74 6.51
C TYR A 139 -1.11 2.31 6.23
N SER A 140 -2.16 1.49 6.32
CA SER A 140 -3.52 1.98 6.23
C SER A 140 -3.89 2.79 7.47
N SER A 141 -4.82 3.74 7.33
CA SER A 141 -5.35 4.52 8.44
C SER A 141 -6.00 3.63 9.50
N THR A 142 -6.63 2.52 9.10
CA THR A 142 -7.18 1.50 10.00
C THR A 142 -6.11 0.85 10.86
N TRP A 143 -4.98 0.49 10.26
CA TRP A 143 -3.84 -0.08 10.96
C TRP A 143 -3.24 0.96 11.92
N LEU A 144 -2.99 2.18 11.43
CA LEU A 144 -2.48 3.27 12.25
C LEU A 144 -3.39 3.51 13.45
N GLN A 145 -4.70 3.66 13.24
CA GLN A 145 -5.68 3.83 14.32
C GLN A 145 -5.67 2.68 15.33
N THR A 146 -5.49 1.45 14.86
CA THR A 146 -5.39 0.26 15.73
C THR A 146 -4.20 0.37 16.69
N TYR A 147 -3.05 0.83 16.19
CA TYR A 147 -1.82 0.98 16.96
C TYR A 147 -1.61 2.38 17.55
N SER A 148 -2.64 3.23 17.53
CA SER A 148 -2.49 4.63 17.93
C SER A 148 -2.44 4.87 19.44
N THR A 149 -2.98 3.93 20.23
CA THR A 149 -2.96 3.94 21.70
C THR A 149 -3.00 2.53 22.26
N LEU A 150 -2.53 2.33 23.50
CA LEU A 150 -2.63 1.04 24.19
C LEU A 150 -4.09 0.55 24.29
N LYS A 151 -5.04 1.47 24.52
CA LYS A 151 -6.48 1.15 24.55
C LYS A 151 -6.96 0.56 23.22
N ASN A 152 -6.56 1.15 22.10
CA ASN A 152 -6.95 0.65 20.78
C ASN A 152 -6.33 -0.71 20.48
N ILE A 153 -5.07 -0.91 20.86
CA ILE A 153 -4.36 -2.20 20.73
C ILE A 153 -5.10 -3.28 21.54
N THR A 154 -5.40 -3.00 22.81
CA THR A 154 -6.16 -3.92 23.68
C THR A 154 -7.51 -4.26 23.06
N ARG A 155 -8.29 -3.25 22.66
CA ARG A 155 -9.60 -3.44 22.02
C ARG A 155 -9.51 -4.32 20.77
N SER A 156 -8.49 -4.12 19.94
CA SER A 156 -8.28 -4.91 18.72
C SER A 156 -7.90 -6.36 19.00
N ARG A 157 -7.23 -6.66 20.13
CA ARG A 157 -6.85 -8.03 20.50
C ARG A 157 -8.01 -8.84 21.04
N TYR A 158 -8.89 -8.20 21.82
CA TYR A 158 -9.99 -8.89 22.50
C TYR A 158 -11.31 -8.88 21.71
N ASN A 159 -11.34 -8.27 20.52
CA ASN A 159 -12.58 -8.05 19.74
C ASN A 159 -13.70 -7.37 20.55
N ASP A 160 -13.33 -6.60 21.58
CA ASP A 160 -14.30 -5.90 22.44
C ASP A 160 -14.97 -4.79 21.62
N ARG A 161 -16.17 -5.06 21.11
CA ARG A 161 -17.00 -4.10 20.37
C ARG A 161 -17.73 -3.17 21.33
#